data_AF-M0A3F5-F1
#
_entry.id   AF-M0A3F5-F1
#
_cell.length_a   1.000
_cell.length_b   1.000
_cell.length_c   1.000
_cell.angle_alpha   90.00
_cell.angle_beta   90.00
_cell.angle_gamma   90.00
#
_symmetry.space_group_name_H-M   'P 1'
#
loop_
_entity.id
_entity.type
_entity.pdbx_description
1 polymer ?
#
loop_
_entity_poly.entity_id
_entity_poly.type
_entity_poly.pdbx_seq_one_letter_code
_entity_poly.pdbx_strand_id
1 'polypeptide(L)'
;MAGIIDTIKLAGVLILALPAALAGLEFVFIRGDAGTGGILIGLAVGLVVVERWLTMPSDVPGLVAKRAAGTVIGDPESESADDDTPTDSTSVTTNEEGD
;
A
#
# COMPACT_ATOMS: atom_id res chain seq x y z
N MET A 1 16.30 -5.40 15.87
CA MET A 1 17.09 -4.47 15.04
C MET A 1 16.13 -3.83 14.06
N ALA A 2 16.09 -2.50 13.96
CA ALA A 2 15.24 -1.82 12.99
C ALA A 2 15.69 -2.22 11.57
N GLY A 3 14.78 -2.77 10.79
CA GLY A 3 15.06 -3.17 9.41
C GLY A 3 15.06 -1.96 8.48
N ILE A 4 15.68 -2.10 7.31
CA ILE A 4 15.65 -1.12 6.21
C ILE A 4 14.24 -0.66 5.84
N ILE A 5 13.24 -1.55 5.96
CA ILE A 5 11.82 -1.20 5.72
C ILE A 5 11.33 -0.17 6.74
N ASP A 6 11.74 -0.29 8.00
CA ASP A 6 11.35 0.60 9.08
C ASP A 6 11.91 2.02 8.86
N THR A 7 13.14 2.10 8.34
CA THR A 7 13.74 3.39 7.95
C THR A 7 13.06 4.05 6.76
N ILE A 8 12.60 3.27 5.78
CA ILE A 8 11.89 3.81 4.60
C ILE A 8 10.50 4.32 4.98
N LYS A 9 9.80 3.63 5.87
CA LYS A 9 8.51 4.08 6.41
C LYS A 9 8.64 5.43 7.11
N LEU A 10 9.59 5.51 8.05
CA LEU A 10 9.90 6.73 8.80
C LEU A 10 10.28 7.88 7.85
N ALA A 11 11.13 7.61 6.85
CA ALA A 11 11.48 8.59 5.82
C ALA A 11 10.25 9.09 5.04
N GLY A 12 9.30 8.22 4.71
CA GLY A 12 8.05 8.56 4.04
C GLY A 12 7.19 9.56 4.82
N VAL A 13 7.02 9.34 6.13
CA VAL A 13 6.26 10.27 6.98
C VAL A 13 6.99 11.58 7.21
N LEU A 14 8.31 11.55 7.30
CA LEU A 14 9.13 12.76 7.41
C LEU A 14 8.92 13.71 6.23
N ILE A 15 8.64 13.21 5.02
CA ILE A 15 8.34 14.07 3.86
C ILE A 15 7.14 14.99 4.15
N LEU A 16 6.15 14.52 4.91
CA LEU A 16 4.98 15.32 5.31
C LEU A 16 5.22 16.09 6.61
N ALA A 17 5.92 15.48 7.57
CA ALA A 17 6.11 16.06 8.90
C ALA A 17 7.14 17.21 8.90
N LEU A 18 8.21 17.14 8.10
CA LEU A 18 9.22 18.20 8.01
C LEU A 18 8.65 19.56 7.59
N PRO A 19 7.88 19.67 6.48
CA PRO A 19 7.35 20.99 6.08
C PRO A 19 6.41 21.56 7.16
N ALA A 20 5.61 20.71 7.82
CA ALA A 20 4.77 21.15 8.92
C ALA A 20 5.59 21.60 10.14
N ALA A 21 6.65 20.87 10.51
CA ALA A 21 7.52 21.22 11.62
C ALA A 21 8.28 22.54 11.38
N LEU A 22 8.80 22.72 10.16
CA LEU A 22 9.49 23.95 9.77
C LEU A 22 8.54 25.15 9.75
N ALA A 23 7.34 25.00 9.19
CA ALA A 23 6.32 26.04 9.21
C ALA A 23 5.89 26.37 10.65
N GLY A 24 5.73 25.36 11.50
CA GLY A 24 5.41 25.54 12.91
C GLY A 24 6.50 26.31 13.67
N LEU A 25 7.77 25.93 13.48
CA LEU A 25 8.93 26.65 14.03
C LEU A 25 8.95 28.11 13.59
N GLU A 26 8.72 28.39 12.31
CA GLU A 26 8.66 29.76 11.81
C GLU A 26 7.52 30.57 12.45
N PHE A 27 6.32 29.99 12.58
CA PHE A 27 5.19 30.67 13.21
C PHE A 27 5.43 30.96 14.70
N VAL A 28 5.98 30.01 15.45
CA VAL A 28 6.29 30.20 16.88
C VAL A 28 7.41 31.23 17.06
N PHE A 29 8.53 31.10 16.33
CA PHE A 29 9.75 31.86 16.60
C PHE A 29 9.84 33.17 15.83
N ILE A 30 9.34 33.24 14.60
CA ILE A 30 9.47 34.43 13.74
C ILE A 30 8.21 35.28 13.81
N ARG A 31 7.02 34.64 13.78
CA ARG A 31 5.74 35.35 13.75
C ARG A 31 5.17 35.64 15.14
N GLY A 32 5.65 34.95 16.18
CA GLY A 32 5.18 35.08 17.56
C GLY A 32 3.76 34.53 17.80
N ASP A 33 3.21 33.79 16.83
CA ASP A 33 1.90 33.17 16.95
C ASP A 33 2.06 31.71 17.40
N ALA A 34 2.12 31.56 18.72
CA ALA A 34 2.23 30.26 19.37
C ALA A 34 1.00 29.37 19.16
N GLY A 35 -0.17 29.93 18.83
CA GLY A 35 -1.38 29.17 18.55
C GLY A 35 -1.22 28.37 17.25
N THR A 36 -1.03 29.09 16.15
CA THR A 36 -0.85 28.48 14.82
C THR A 36 0.40 27.61 14.77
N GLY A 37 1.52 28.10 15.30
CA GLY A 37 2.78 27.37 15.29
C GLY A 37 2.74 26.11 16.18
N GLY A 38 2.09 26.19 17.34
CA GLY A 38 1.89 25.05 18.23
C GLY A 38 1.02 23.95 17.61
N ILE A 39 -0.05 24.32 16.88
CA ILE A 39 -0.87 23.36 16.13
C ILE A 39 -0.03 22.63 15.09
N LEU A 40 0.78 23.35 14.30
CA LEU A 40 1.61 22.75 13.25
C LEU A 40 2.67 21.80 13.82
N ILE A 41 3.34 22.18 14.92
CA ILE A 41 4.30 21.30 15.59
C ILE A 41 3.59 20.08 16.19
N GLY A 42 2.44 20.28 16.84
CA GLY A 42 1.63 19.19 17.39
C GLY A 42 1.16 18.23 16.31
N LEU A 43 0.77 18.73 15.14
CA LEU A 43 0.39 17.94 13.98
C LEU A 43 1.59 17.14 13.46
N ALA A 44 2.77 17.76 13.31
CA ALA A 44 3.98 17.08 12.87
C ALA A 44 4.37 15.93 13.82
N VAL A 45 4.37 16.18 15.13
CA VAL A 45 4.63 15.14 16.14
C VAL A 45 3.53 14.06 16.10
N GLY A 46 2.28 14.47 15.99
CA GLY A 46 1.12 13.59 15.89
C GLY A 46 1.24 12.63 14.71
N LEU A 47 1.64 13.11 13.53
CA LEU A 47 1.87 12.26 12.36
C LEU A 47 2.94 11.20 12.61
N VAL A 48 4.05 11.57 13.25
CA VAL A 48 5.16 10.65 13.56
C VAL A 48 4.76 9.61 14.63
N VAL A 49 3.97 10.03 15.63
CA VAL A 49 3.47 9.13 16.69
C VAL A 49 2.40 8.19 16.16
N VAL A 50 1.45 8.73 15.38
CA VAL A 50 0.40 7.94 14.73
C VAL A 50 1.03 6.92 13.80
N GLU A 51 2.02 7.27 13.00
CA GLU A 51 2.77 6.29 12.20
C GLU A 51 3.37 5.19 13.08
N ARG A 52 3.98 5.55 14.21
CA ARG A 52 4.56 4.56 15.14
C ARG A 52 3.52 3.59 15.71
N TRP A 53 2.29 4.06 15.94
CA TRP A 53 1.20 3.29 16.56
C TRP A 53 0.31 2.55 15.56
N LEU A 54 -0.07 3.17 14.43
CA LEU A 54 -0.90 2.57 13.37
C LEU A 54 -0.11 1.67 12.43
N THR A 55 1.21 1.82 12.34
CA THR A 55 2.06 0.95 11.51
C THR A 55 2.52 -0.30 12.27
N MET A 56 1.95 -0.56 13.46
CA MET A 56 1.95 -1.91 14.02
C MET A 56 1.27 -2.85 13.01
N PRO A 57 1.89 -3.99 12.69
CA PRO A 57 2.16 -4.34 11.30
C PRO A 57 1.02 -5.05 10.56
N SER A 58 -0.23 -5.00 11.04
CA SER A 58 -1.31 -5.79 10.49
C SER A 58 -1.80 -5.22 9.14
N ASP A 59 -1.22 -5.74 8.07
CA ASP A 59 -1.98 -6.23 6.89
C ASP A 59 -2.44 -5.24 5.81
N VAL A 60 -1.67 -4.20 5.49
CA VAL A 60 -2.02 -3.34 4.33
C VAL A 60 -0.93 -3.18 3.25
N PRO A 61 0.39 -3.19 3.52
CA PRO A 61 1.39 -2.94 2.47
C PRO A 61 1.38 -3.98 1.35
N GLY A 62 1.19 -5.26 1.68
CA GLY A 62 1.21 -6.36 0.71
C GLY A 62 0.03 -6.35 -0.26
N LEU A 63 -1.16 -5.95 0.21
CA LEU A 63 -2.38 -5.94 -0.60
C LEU A 63 -2.41 -4.78 -1.60
N VAL A 64 -1.91 -3.60 -1.21
CA VAL A 64 -1.81 -2.45 -2.12
C VAL A 64 -0.71 -2.67 -3.15
N ALA A 65 0.43 -3.25 -2.75
CA ALA A 65 1.50 -3.62 -3.68
C ALA A 65 1.02 -4.63 -4.74
N LYS A 66 0.22 -5.64 -4.34
CA LYS A 66 -0.31 -6.65 -5.26
C LYS A 66 -1.38 -6.07 -6.21
N ARG A 67 -2.24 -5.16 -5.74
CA ARG A 67 -3.20 -4.43 -6.60
C ARG A 67 -2.53 -3.44 -7.54
N ALA A 68 -1.53 -2.70 -7.08
CA ALA A 68 -0.78 -1.77 -7.93
C ALA A 68 0.03 -2.54 -8.97
N ALA A 69 0.65 -3.66 -8.60
CA ALA A 69 1.31 -4.57 -9.54
C ALA A 69 0.32 -5.16 -10.56
N GLY A 70 -0.86 -5.64 -10.14
CA GLY A 70 -1.89 -6.16 -11.06
C GLY A 70 -2.65 -5.08 -11.86
N THR A 71 -2.54 -3.82 -11.49
CA THR A 71 -3.08 -2.69 -12.28
C THR A 71 -2.05 -2.19 -13.31
N VAL A 72 -0.77 -2.21 -12.97
CA VAL A 72 0.34 -1.84 -13.88
C VAL A 72 0.66 -2.98 -14.85
N ILE A 73 0.63 -4.22 -14.38
CA ILE A 73 0.63 -5.44 -15.17
C ILE A 73 -0.85 -5.78 -15.34
N GLY A 74 -1.57 -5.09 -16.23
CA GLY A 74 -2.99 -5.35 -16.42
C GLY A 74 -3.26 -6.85 -16.57
N ASP A 75 -4.19 -7.37 -15.78
CA ASP A 75 -4.74 -8.73 -15.91
C ASP A 75 -5.08 -9.02 -17.38
N PRO A 76 -4.41 -9.98 -18.07
CA PRO A 76 -4.87 -10.43 -19.36
C PRO A 76 -6.05 -11.42 -19.28
N GLU A 77 -6.57 -11.79 -18.11
CA GLU A 77 -7.82 -12.58 -18.02
C GLU A 77 -8.61 -12.32 -16.74
N SER A 78 -9.68 -11.53 -16.89
CA SER A 78 -10.89 -11.75 -16.10
C SER A 78 -11.58 -13.02 -16.58
N GLU A 79 -11.07 -14.20 -16.22
CA GLU A 79 -11.84 -15.45 -16.34
C GLU A 79 -12.47 -15.73 -14.97
N SER A 80 -13.70 -15.26 -14.82
CA SER A 80 -14.56 -15.63 -13.70
C SER A 80 -15.07 -17.03 -13.97
N ALA A 81 -14.49 -18.01 -13.28
CA ALA A 81 -15.07 -19.33 -13.13
C ALA A 81 -16.49 -19.21 -12.54
N ASP A 82 -17.48 -19.78 -13.24
CA ASP A 82 -18.50 -20.70 -12.72
C ASP A 82 -19.66 -20.77 -13.74
N ASP A 83 -19.78 -21.89 -14.47
CA ASP A 83 -21.04 -22.67 -14.54
C ASP A 83 -20.83 -24.04 -15.21
N ASP A 84 -21.16 -25.09 -14.45
CA ASP A 84 -21.60 -26.44 -14.84
C ASP A 84 -20.84 -27.31 -15.87
N THR A 85 -20.28 -28.42 -15.36
CA THR A 85 -20.19 -29.69 -16.12
C THR A 85 -21.59 -30.33 -16.09
N PRO A 86 -22.13 -30.87 -17.20
CA PRO A 86 -21.75 -32.25 -17.53
C PRO A 86 -21.83 -32.65 -19.01
N THR A 87 -21.29 -33.84 -19.27
CA THR A 87 -21.63 -34.78 -20.37
C THR A 87 -21.02 -34.60 -21.76
N ASP A 88 -20.09 -35.52 -22.02
CA ASP A 88 -20.19 -36.50 -23.11
C ASP A 88 -19.85 -36.04 -24.53
N SER A 89 -18.59 -36.27 -24.92
CA SER A 89 -18.20 -36.89 -26.20
C SER A 89 -16.68 -36.96 -26.30
N THR A 90 -16.07 -37.90 -25.58
CA THR A 90 -14.74 -38.40 -25.97
C THR A 90 -14.98 -39.54 -26.96
N SER A 91 -15.16 -39.23 -28.24
CA SER A 91 -14.92 -40.20 -29.30
C SER A 91 -13.40 -40.36 -29.46
N VAL A 92 -12.87 -41.35 -28.75
CA VAL A 92 -11.50 -41.86 -28.92
C VAL A 92 -11.34 -42.37 -30.36
N THR A 93 -10.33 -41.82 -31.05
CA THR A 93 -9.72 -42.36 -32.29
C THR A 93 -9.26 -43.80 -32.10
N THR A 94 -9.50 -44.66 -33.10
CA THR A 94 -8.51 -45.63 -33.59
C THR A 94 -8.84 -45.99 -35.04
N ASN A 95 -7.98 -45.54 -35.96
CA ASN A 95 -7.75 -46.23 -37.22
C ASN A 95 -6.84 -47.42 -36.89
N GLU A 96 -7.30 -48.64 -37.15
CA GLU A 96 -6.42 -49.77 -37.41
C GLU A 96 -6.93 -50.55 -38.62
N GLU A 97 -5.94 -51.08 -39.33
CA GLU A 97 -5.89 -51.60 -40.69
C GLU A 97 -5.86 -53.13 -40.63
N GLY A 98 -6.49 -53.86 -41.55
CA GLY A 98 -6.19 -55.28 -41.78
C GLY A 98 -7.36 -56.26 -41.98
N ASP A 99 -7.37 -56.83 -43.20
CA ASP A 99 -8.02 -58.05 -43.73
C ASP A 99 -9.54 -58.08 -43.98
#